data_AF-A0A2A6FV38-F1
#
_entry.id   AF-A0A2A6FV38-F1
#
_cell.length_a   1.000
_cell.length_b   1.000
_cell.length_c   1.000
_cell.angle_alpha   90.00
_cell.angle_beta   90.00
_cell.angle_gamma   90.00
#
_symmetry.space_group_name_H-M   'P 1'
#
loop_
_entity.id
_entity.type
_entity.pdbx_description
1 polymer ?
#
loop_
_entity_poly.entity_id
_entity_poly.type
_entity_poly.pdbx_seq_one_letter_code
_entity_poly.pdbx_strand_id
1 'polypeptide(L)'
;MPSNSEKSRTNWYAVAYFYAAYQTVRASLMTDPIFDDLPRLRVHNPNWIANDRGNNHHQARRGRGQPAPPGVSDLVKALYPQIAVEYTQLHSASIAVRYGIGLDGYHADDLVAAFHKIATVQLF
;
A
#
# COMPACT_ATOMS: atom_id res chain seq x y z
N MET A 1 -22.29 -25.17 -3.46
CA MET A 1 -21.66 -23.84 -3.21
C MET A 1 -20.52 -24.07 -2.24
N PRO A 2 -19.28 -23.63 -2.53
CA PRO A 2 -18.16 -23.82 -1.61
C PRO A 2 -18.44 -23.10 -0.29
N SER A 3 -18.03 -23.72 0.81
CA SER A 3 -18.18 -23.13 2.15
C SER A 3 -17.36 -21.84 2.27
N ASN A 4 -17.70 -20.96 3.22
CA ASN A 4 -16.91 -19.75 3.47
C ASN A 4 -15.44 -20.05 3.78
N SER A 5 -15.12 -21.23 4.33
CA SER A 5 -13.74 -21.67 4.60
C SER A 5 -12.97 -22.11 3.35
N GLU A 6 -13.66 -22.57 2.30
CA GLU A 6 -13.06 -22.91 1.01
C GLU A 6 -12.78 -21.65 0.17
N LYS A 7 -13.73 -20.71 0.14
CA LYS A 7 -13.54 -19.37 -0.49
C LYS A 7 -12.39 -18.60 0.17
N SER A 8 -12.22 -18.71 1.48
CA SER A 8 -11.10 -18.08 2.20
C SER A 8 -9.75 -18.65 1.77
N ARG A 9 -9.64 -19.96 1.54
CA ARG A 9 -8.37 -20.59 1.10
C ARG A 9 -7.97 -20.19 -0.32
N THR A 10 -8.92 -20.09 -1.24
CA THR A 10 -8.63 -19.73 -2.64
C THR A 10 -8.25 -18.27 -2.82
N ASN A 11 -8.58 -17.37 -1.88
CA ASN A 11 -8.38 -15.93 -2.05
C ASN A 11 -7.04 -15.40 -1.50
N TRP A 12 -6.19 -16.27 -0.93
CA TRP A 12 -4.90 -15.87 -0.36
C TRP A 12 -3.91 -15.26 -1.35
N TYR A 13 -4.12 -15.44 -2.66
CA TYR A 13 -3.36 -14.73 -3.69
C TYR A 13 -3.48 -13.19 -3.52
N ALA A 14 -4.60 -12.66 -3.04
CA ALA A 14 -4.77 -11.22 -2.81
C ALA A 14 -3.82 -10.70 -1.73
N VAL A 15 -3.57 -11.52 -0.70
CA VAL A 15 -2.58 -11.22 0.35
C VAL A 15 -1.16 -11.25 -0.23
N ALA A 16 -0.85 -12.26 -1.06
CA ALA A 16 0.44 -12.35 -1.73
C ALA A 16 0.70 -11.15 -2.67
N TYR A 17 -0.28 -10.79 -3.50
CA TYR A 17 -0.19 -9.61 -4.38
C TYR A 17 0.03 -8.33 -3.61
N PHE A 18 -0.70 -8.10 -2.50
CA PHE A 18 -0.47 -6.94 -1.67
C PHE A 18 0.95 -6.91 -1.09
N TYR A 19 1.45 -8.01 -0.52
CA TYR A 19 2.78 -8.00 0.07
C TYR A 19 3.90 -7.86 -0.99
N ALA A 20 3.72 -8.43 -2.17
CA ALA A 20 4.66 -8.22 -3.28
C ALA A 20 4.65 -6.74 -3.72
N ALA A 21 3.48 -6.15 -3.95
CA ALA A 21 3.33 -4.73 -4.27
C ALA A 21 3.89 -3.81 -3.16
N TYR A 22 3.67 -4.17 -1.90
CA TYR A 22 4.23 -3.48 -0.74
C TYR A 22 5.76 -3.48 -0.80
N GLN A 23 6.40 -4.62 -1.07
CA GLN A 23 7.87 -4.66 -1.15
C GLN A 23 8.41 -3.84 -2.33
N THR A 24 7.74 -3.86 -3.48
CA THR A 24 8.09 -2.99 -4.62
C THR A 24 8.04 -1.51 -4.22
N VAL A 25 6.94 -1.08 -3.60
CA VAL A 25 6.79 0.30 -3.11
C VAL A 25 7.83 0.64 -2.03
N ARG A 26 8.12 -0.29 -1.11
CA ARG A 26 9.14 -0.09 -0.07
C ARG A 26 10.51 0.12 -0.69
N ALA A 27 10.90 -0.68 -1.69
CA ALA A 27 12.15 -0.51 -2.40
C ALA A 27 12.22 0.88 -3.04
N SER A 28 11.16 1.30 -3.74
CA SER A 28 11.04 2.63 -4.32
C SER A 28 11.21 3.75 -3.27
N LEU A 29 10.45 3.72 -2.17
CA LEU A 29 10.55 4.73 -1.11
C LEU A 29 11.97 4.87 -0.56
N MET A 30 12.71 3.76 -0.39
CA MET A 30 14.07 3.78 0.14
C MET A 30 15.05 4.53 -0.76
N THR A 31 14.84 4.47 -2.07
CA THR A 31 15.72 5.05 -3.10
C THR A 31 15.19 6.35 -3.71
N ASP A 32 13.98 6.78 -3.36
CA ASP A 32 13.35 7.97 -3.93
C ASP A 32 14.09 9.24 -3.48
N PRO A 33 14.64 10.04 -4.41
CA PRO A 33 15.40 11.24 -4.09
C PRO A 33 14.54 12.34 -3.47
N ILE A 34 13.20 12.27 -3.52
CA ILE A 34 12.36 13.27 -2.87
C ILE A 34 12.63 13.36 -1.37
N PHE A 35 13.04 12.27 -0.73
CA PHE A 35 13.37 12.26 0.68
C PHE A 35 14.75 12.87 1.00
N ASP A 36 15.55 13.18 -0.02
CA ASP A 36 16.80 13.95 0.11
C ASP A 36 16.56 15.47 -0.09
N ASP A 37 15.36 15.85 -0.58
CA ASP A 37 14.91 17.22 -0.79
C ASP A 37 13.75 17.57 0.17
N LEU A 38 14.10 17.91 1.41
CA LEU A 38 13.13 18.20 2.48
C LEU A 38 12.14 19.33 2.12
N PRO A 39 12.54 20.46 1.49
CA PRO A 39 11.59 21.45 0.99
C PRO A 39 10.54 20.85 0.05
N ARG A 40 10.95 20.03 -0.93
CA ARG A 40 10.03 19.41 -1.88
C ARG A 40 9.15 18.35 -1.23
N LEU A 41 9.69 17.52 -0.33
CA LEU A 41 8.91 16.54 0.44
C LEU A 41 7.79 17.22 1.24
N ARG A 42 8.10 18.37 1.87
CA ARG A 42 7.16 19.10 2.73
C ARG A 42 6.02 19.80 1.99
N VAL A 43 6.10 19.92 0.66
CA VAL A 43 4.95 20.34 -0.16
C VAL A 43 3.80 19.35 -0.05
N HIS A 44 4.09 18.06 0.13
CA HIS A 44 3.09 17.02 0.30
C HIS A 44 2.53 16.97 1.72
N ASN A 45 3.40 17.11 2.72
CA ASN A 45 2.99 17.23 4.13
C ASN A 45 4.09 17.93 4.94
N PRO A 46 3.80 19.05 5.64
CA PRO A 46 4.81 19.82 6.35
C PRO A 46 5.47 19.07 7.51
N ASN A 47 4.85 18.01 8.01
CA ASN A 47 5.37 17.21 9.12
C ASN A 47 6.27 16.04 8.69
N TRP A 48 6.42 15.79 7.38
CA TRP A 48 7.25 14.70 6.90
C TRP A 48 8.74 15.04 6.96
N ILE A 49 9.53 14.00 7.20
CA ILE A 49 10.98 14.05 7.35
C ILE A 49 11.66 13.00 6.46
N ALA A 50 12.94 13.18 6.19
CA ALA A 50 13.73 12.27 5.36
C ALA A 50 13.66 10.80 5.81
N ASN A 51 13.60 10.57 7.14
CA ASN A 51 13.54 9.24 7.74
C ASN A 51 12.19 8.53 7.54
N ASP A 52 11.13 9.23 7.12
CA ASP A 52 9.82 8.61 6.86
C ASP A 52 9.87 7.58 5.73
N ARG A 53 10.90 7.63 4.86
CA ARG A 53 11.18 6.57 3.88
C ARG A 53 11.35 5.19 4.53
N GLY A 54 11.74 5.14 5.81
CA GLY A 54 11.90 3.92 6.59
C GLY A 54 10.61 3.34 7.17
N ASN A 55 9.47 4.06 7.09
CA ASN A 55 8.24 3.64 7.77
C ASN A 55 7.67 2.35 7.19
N ASN A 56 7.46 1.34 8.04
CA ASN A 56 7.01 0.01 7.63
C ASN A 56 5.52 -0.26 7.90
N HIS A 57 4.84 0.63 8.62
CA HIS A 57 3.40 0.51 8.89
C HIS A 57 2.59 0.75 7.62
N HIS A 58 1.59 -0.09 7.33
CA HIS A 58 0.75 0.09 6.14
C HIS A 58 -0.08 1.39 6.17
N GLN A 59 -0.54 1.82 7.35
CA GLN A 59 -1.26 3.08 7.57
C GLN A 59 -0.73 3.80 8.80
N ALA A 60 -0.82 5.13 8.82
CA ALA A 60 -0.48 5.92 10.00
C ALA A 60 -1.33 5.51 11.22
N ARG A 61 -0.66 5.24 12.35
CA ARG A 61 -1.34 4.98 13.62
C ARG A 61 -1.68 6.31 14.28
N ARG A 62 -2.93 6.76 14.20
CA ARG A 62 -3.38 7.99 14.89
C ARG A 62 -3.35 7.79 16.41
N GLY A 63 -2.28 8.26 17.06
CA GLY A 63 -2.19 8.39 18.51
C GLY A 63 -2.85 9.69 19.01
N ARG A 64 -3.18 9.75 20.32
CA ARG A 64 -3.70 10.96 20.96
C ARG A 64 -2.60 12.04 21.06
N GLY A 65 -2.47 12.90 20.05
CA GLY A 65 -1.86 14.22 20.21
C GLY A 65 -0.50 14.50 19.55
N GLN A 66 0.08 13.56 18.80
CA GLN A 66 1.26 13.83 17.95
C GLN A 66 0.93 13.59 16.47
N PRO A 67 1.54 14.32 15.52
CA PRO A 67 1.48 13.95 14.12
C PRO A 67 2.02 12.53 13.99
N ALA A 68 1.16 11.58 13.64
CA ALA A 68 1.59 10.21 13.44
C ALA A 68 2.52 10.17 12.23
N PRO A 69 3.66 9.43 12.30
CA PRO A 69 4.46 9.16 11.12
C PRO A 69 3.57 8.58 10.01
N PRO A 70 3.78 8.98 8.74
CA PRO A 70 2.98 8.46 7.65
C PRO A 70 3.13 6.95 7.53
N GLY A 71 2.02 6.26 7.27
CA GLY A 71 2.09 4.89 6.79
C GLY A 71 2.49 4.84 5.32
N VAL A 72 2.84 3.65 4.85
CA VAL A 72 3.17 3.43 3.43
C VAL A 72 2.01 3.82 2.51
N SER A 73 0.75 3.55 2.88
CA SER A 73 -0.41 4.02 2.11
C SER A 73 -0.50 5.54 2.01
N ASP A 74 -0.08 6.28 3.03
CA ASP A 74 -0.09 7.74 3.02
C ASP A 74 0.98 8.29 2.07
N LEU A 75 2.18 7.69 2.12
CA LEU A 75 3.28 8.00 1.21
C LEU A 75 2.93 7.68 -0.25
N VAL A 76 2.37 6.50 -0.53
CA VAL A 76 1.94 6.11 -1.89
C VAL A 76 0.94 7.11 -2.45
N LYS A 77 -0.08 7.51 -1.65
CA LYS A 77 -1.11 8.44 -2.11
C LYS A 77 -0.54 9.81 -2.49
N ALA A 78 0.46 10.29 -1.76
CA ALA A 78 1.03 11.61 -1.98
C ALA A 78 2.14 11.63 -3.04
N LEU A 79 2.98 10.60 -3.07
CA LEU A 79 4.20 10.55 -3.87
C LEU A 79 4.02 9.77 -5.16
N TYR A 80 3.18 8.74 -5.16
CA TYR A 80 2.95 7.83 -6.29
C TYR A 80 1.47 7.79 -6.70
N PRO A 81 0.86 8.94 -7.03
CA PRO A 81 -0.58 9.01 -7.35
C PRO A 81 -0.98 8.07 -8.49
N GLN A 82 -0.06 7.74 -9.41
CA GLN A 82 -0.30 6.84 -10.53
C GLN A 82 -0.65 5.39 -10.13
N ILE A 83 -0.34 4.96 -8.90
CA ILE A 83 -0.67 3.63 -8.36
C ILE A 83 -1.54 3.66 -7.09
N ALA A 84 -1.96 4.84 -6.64
CA ALA A 84 -2.58 4.99 -5.33
C ALA A 84 -3.89 4.22 -5.19
N VAL A 85 -4.66 4.14 -6.28
CA VAL A 85 -5.92 3.39 -6.33
C VAL A 85 -5.65 1.90 -6.22
N GLU A 86 -4.77 1.37 -7.06
CA GLU A 86 -4.43 -0.05 -7.14
C GLU A 86 -3.81 -0.55 -5.84
N TYR A 87 -2.91 0.24 -5.26
CA TYR A 87 -2.28 -0.09 -3.98
C TYR A 87 -3.33 -0.15 -2.85
N THR A 88 -4.30 0.77 -2.85
CA THR A 88 -5.39 0.78 -1.89
C THR A 88 -6.31 -0.43 -2.08
N GLN A 89 -6.64 -0.79 -3.33
CA GLN A 89 -7.46 -1.97 -3.64
C GLN A 89 -6.80 -3.25 -3.14
N LEU A 90 -5.51 -3.47 -3.45
CA LEU A 90 -4.75 -4.63 -2.97
C LEU A 90 -4.70 -4.67 -1.43
N HIS A 91 -4.45 -3.52 -0.79
CA HIS A 91 -4.39 -3.47 0.67
C HIS A 91 -5.74 -3.85 1.30
N SER A 92 -6.85 -3.27 0.83
CA SER A 92 -8.20 -3.58 1.32
C SER A 92 -8.56 -5.04 1.11
N ALA A 93 -8.34 -5.59 -0.09
CA ALA A 93 -8.58 -7.01 -0.37
C ALA A 93 -7.75 -7.93 0.54
N SER A 94 -6.49 -7.58 0.79
CA SER A 94 -5.63 -8.36 1.70
C SER A 94 -6.13 -8.36 3.15
N ILE A 95 -6.71 -7.25 3.61
CA ILE A 95 -7.32 -7.15 4.95
C ILE A 95 -8.55 -8.05 5.00
N ALA A 96 -9.45 -7.91 4.03
CA ALA A 96 -10.68 -8.71 3.95
C ALA A 96 -10.40 -10.23 3.98
N VAL A 97 -9.42 -10.69 3.19
CA VAL A 97 -9.02 -12.11 3.16
C VAL A 97 -8.47 -12.57 4.50
N ARG A 98 -7.58 -11.80 5.13
CA ARG A 98 -7.00 -12.14 6.44
C ARG A 98 -8.03 -12.23 7.56
N TYR A 99 -9.11 -11.45 7.48
CA TYR A 99 -10.20 -11.46 8.44
C TYR A 99 -11.39 -12.36 8.05
N GLY A 100 -11.22 -13.21 7.02
CA GLY A 100 -12.21 -14.23 6.65
C GLY A 100 -13.43 -13.72 5.87
N ILE A 101 -13.40 -12.48 5.38
CA ILE A 101 -14.48 -11.85 4.61
C ILE A 101 -14.42 -12.27 3.13
N GLY A 102 -13.28 -12.77 2.66
CA GLY A 102 -13.03 -13.05 1.24
C GLY A 102 -12.51 -11.80 0.54
N LEU A 103 -12.93 -11.55 -0.70
CA LEU A 103 -12.45 -10.40 -1.49
C LEU A 103 -13.24 -9.10 -1.25
N ASP A 104 -14.29 -9.09 -0.41
CA ASP A 104 -15.03 -7.88 -0.05
C ASP A 104 -15.45 -7.00 -1.26
N GLY A 105 -16.01 -7.65 -2.29
CA GLY A 105 -16.50 -6.96 -3.50
C GLY A 105 -15.44 -6.69 -4.57
N TYR A 106 -14.16 -7.01 -4.33
CA TYR A 106 -13.13 -6.96 -5.37
C TYR A 106 -13.17 -8.21 -6.27
N HIS A 107 -12.95 -8.03 -7.58
CA HIS A 107 -12.81 -9.13 -8.53
C HIS A 107 -11.36 -9.59 -8.63
N ALA A 108 -11.14 -10.89 -8.87
CA ALA A 108 -9.81 -11.48 -8.98
C ALA A 108 -8.96 -10.81 -10.07
N ASP A 109 -9.57 -10.57 -11.24
CA ASP A 109 -8.88 -9.98 -12.40
C ASP A 109 -8.42 -8.55 -12.13
N ASP A 110 -9.22 -7.76 -11.40
CA ASP A 110 -8.85 -6.39 -10.99
C ASP A 110 -7.63 -6.40 -10.07
N LEU A 111 -7.54 -7.36 -9.15
CA LEU A 111 -6.41 -7.50 -8.23
C LEU A 111 -5.13 -7.94 -8.97
N VAL A 112 -5.27 -8.81 -9.98
CA VAL A 112 -4.17 -9.19 -10.88
C VAL A 112 -3.67 -7.98 -11.66
N ALA A 113 -4.58 -7.22 -12.28
CA ALA A 113 -4.24 -6.01 -13.03
C ALA A 113 -3.58 -4.94 -12.14
N ALA A 114 -4.11 -4.72 -10.94
CA ALA A 114 -3.56 -3.81 -9.94
C ALA A 114 -2.13 -4.19 -9.55
N PHE A 115 -1.89 -5.48 -9.28
CA PHE A 115 -0.55 -5.98 -8.98
C PHE A 115 0.42 -5.77 -10.14
N HIS A 116 0.04 -6.17 -11.36
CA HIS A 116 0.89 -6.00 -12.54
C HIS A 116 1.25 -4.54 -12.78
N LYS A 117 0.28 -3.62 -12.67
CA LYS A 117 0.55 -2.19 -12.81
C LYS A 117 1.61 -1.70 -11.84
N ILE A 118 1.53 -2.08 -10.56
CA ILE A 118 2.51 -1.68 -9.54
C ILE A 118 3.86 -2.35 -9.80
N ALA A 119 3.87 -3.61 -10.23
CA ALA A 119 5.10 -4.35 -10.47
C ALA A 119 5.92 -3.83 -11.67
N THR A 120 5.28 -3.19 -12.65
CA THR A 120 5.94 -2.74 -13.88
C THR A 120 6.19 -1.23 -13.96
N VAL A 121 5.50 -0.44 -13.14
CA VAL A 121 5.64 1.02 -13.18
C VAL A 121 6.95 1.44 -12.54
N GLN A 122 7.71 2.27 -13.24
CA GLN A 122 8.82 2.97 -12.61
C GLN A 122 8.24 4.06 -11.70
N LEU A 123 8.49 3.93 -10.41
CA LEU A 123 8.22 4.96 -9.43
C LEU A 123 9.48 5.83 -9.40
N PHE A 124 9.33 7.12 -9.72
CA PHE A 124 10.33 8.21 -9.84
C PHE A 124 11.42 8.11 -10.92
#